data_AF-A0A7R8UIF4-F1
#
_entry.id   AF-A0A7R8UIF4-F1
#
_cell.length_a   1.000
_cell.length_b   1.000
_cell.length_c   1.000
_cell.angle_alpha   90.00
_cell.angle_beta   90.00
_cell.angle_gamma   90.00
#
_symmetry.space_group_name_H-M   'P 1'
#
loop_
_entity.id
_entity.type
_entity.pdbx_description
1 polymer ?
#
loop_
_entity_poly.entity_id
_entity_poly.type
_entity_poly.pdbx_seq_one_letter_code
_entity_poly.pdbx_strand_id
1 'polypeptide(L)'
;MSSLHFVVIFFNILHLVTPYLESDGWLNIELHHALDRHNPDKFTFRGNVSIPSLNIGIANVLQEPLNSEDREKLKDLAEHNQFYRLKSYVTFSDATKIDYLTSTKACALANAQLADLLWVSIDTSGSVLAITQTVSGSGNCQDLQVSSEDLENFNTHVIVKQMELAPVPDTTSFIQKLEREREARERGEVKDNRGFFAKYWMYIVPIGLLVLISGATSPDGGQGGGR
;
A
#
# COMPACT_ATOMS: atom_id res chain seq x y z
N MET A 1 2.76 -45.78 -22.47
CA MET A 1 1.84 -44.85 -21.78
C MET A 1 2.53 -43.82 -20.88
N SER A 2 3.69 -44.09 -20.26
CA SER A 2 4.37 -43.11 -19.38
C SER A 2 4.90 -41.84 -20.10
N SER A 3 5.45 -41.98 -21.32
CA SER A 3 6.04 -40.84 -22.06
C SER A 3 5.01 -39.79 -22.51
N LEU A 4 3.79 -40.21 -22.87
CA LEU A 4 2.73 -39.28 -23.31
C LEU A 4 2.24 -38.39 -22.16
N HIS A 5 2.16 -38.91 -20.94
CA HIS A 5 1.75 -38.12 -19.78
C HIS A 5 2.78 -37.05 -19.42
N PHE A 6 4.07 -37.35 -19.56
CA PHE A 6 5.14 -36.38 -19.30
C PHE A 6 5.11 -35.20 -20.29
N VAL A 7 4.84 -35.48 -21.57
CA VAL A 7 4.71 -34.44 -22.60
C VAL A 7 3.48 -33.57 -22.38
N VAL A 8 2.34 -34.15 -22.01
CA VAL A 8 1.11 -33.39 -21.72
C VAL A 8 1.27 -32.52 -20.47
N ILE A 9 1.95 -33.01 -19.43
CA ILE A 9 2.24 -32.22 -18.23
C ILE A 9 3.19 -31.07 -18.56
N PHE A 10 4.25 -31.31 -19.36
CA PHE A 10 5.17 -30.25 -19.79
C PHE A 10 4.48 -29.18 -20.64
N PHE A 11 3.56 -29.57 -21.52
CA PHE A 11 2.78 -28.62 -22.35
C PHE A 11 1.77 -27.80 -21.52
N ASN A 12 1.19 -28.38 -20.46
CA ASN A 12 0.32 -27.65 -19.54
C ASN A 12 1.08 -26.70 -18.61
N ILE A 13 2.33 -27.04 -18.23
CA ILE A 13 3.19 -26.14 -17.45
C ILE A 13 3.69 -24.98 -18.32
N LEU A 14 3.94 -25.20 -19.62
CA LEU A 14 4.35 -24.14 -20.55
C LEU A 14 3.23 -23.12 -20.82
N HIS A 15 1.97 -23.52 -20.75
CA HIS A 15 0.82 -22.60 -20.83
C HIS A 15 0.61 -21.73 -19.58
N LEU A 16 1.28 -22.03 -18.46
CA LEU A 16 1.22 -21.19 -17.25
C LEU A 16 2.26 -20.08 -17.23
N VAL A 17 3.19 -20.06 -18.20
CA VAL A 17 4.21 -19.03 -18.34
C VAL A 17 4.08 -18.44 -19.74
N THR A 18 2.97 -17.78 -20.01
CA THR A 18 3.04 -16.66 -20.94
C THR A 18 3.92 -15.62 -20.26
N PRO A 19 5.12 -15.29 -20.78
CA PRO A 19 5.73 -14.03 -20.38
C PRO A 19 4.67 -12.96 -20.66
N TYR A 20 4.24 -12.23 -19.63
CA TYR A 20 3.57 -10.97 -19.83
C TYR A 20 4.50 -10.20 -20.76
N LEU A 21 4.10 -10.04 -22.02
CA LEU A 21 4.86 -9.29 -22.99
C LEU A 21 4.84 -7.87 -22.42
N GLU A 22 5.91 -7.50 -21.72
CA GLU A 22 6.10 -6.17 -21.15
C GLU A 22 6.17 -5.26 -22.37
N SER A 23 5.02 -4.67 -22.72
CA SER A 23 4.95 -3.81 -23.88
C SER A 23 5.79 -2.59 -23.52
N ASP A 24 6.96 -2.47 -24.13
CA ASP A 24 7.76 -1.24 -24.16
C ASP A 24 6.96 -0.19 -24.94
N GLY A 25 5.91 0.31 -24.31
CA GLY A 25 5.07 1.36 -24.82
C GLY A 25 5.74 2.71 -24.63
N TRP A 26 5.49 3.60 -25.58
CA TRP A 26 5.70 5.03 -25.42
C TRP A 26 4.34 5.71 -25.35
N LEU A 27 4.31 6.87 -24.72
CA LEU A 27 3.13 7.73 -24.76
C LEU A 27 3.52 9.20 -24.94
N ASN A 28 2.58 9.95 -25.50
CA ASN A 28 2.71 11.39 -25.66
C ASN A 28 1.47 12.07 -25.09
N ILE A 29 1.66 13.03 -24.19
CA ILE A 29 0.60 13.75 -23.50
C ILE A 29 0.64 15.21 -23.92
N GLU A 30 -0.34 15.62 -24.72
CA GLU A 30 -0.52 17.02 -25.08
C GLU A 30 -1.31 17.72 -23.98
N LEU A 31 -0.73 18.78 -23.41
CA LEU A 31 -1.32 19.55 -22.32
C LEU A 31 -2.00 20.80 -22.88
N HIS A 32 -3.26 20.98 -22.50
CA HIS A 32 -4.05 22.16 -22.79
C HIS A 32 -4.63 22.72 -21.50
N HIS A 33 -4.71 24.03 -21.36
CA HIS A 33 -5.26 24.68 -20.18
C HIS A 33 -6.44 25.59 -20.52
N ALA A 34 -7.29 25.88 -19.54
CA ALA A 34 -8.29 26.93 -19.64
C ALA A 34 -7.98 28.02 -18.63
N LEU A 35 -7.74 29.23 -19.14
CA LEU A 35 -7.38 30.42 -18.35
C LEU A 35 -8.50 31.47 -18.32
N ASP A 36 -9.44 31.41 -19.26
CA ASP A 36 -10.51 32.40 -19.37
C ASP A 36 -11.63 32.11 -18.36
N ARG A 37 -11.85 33.04 -17.43
CA ARG A 37 -12.94 32.97 -16.44
C ARG A 37 -14.33 33.00 -17.08
N HIS A 38 -14.49 33.73 -18.19
CA HIS A 38 -15.78 33.87 -18.88
C HIS A 38 -16.03 32.72 -19.85
N ASN A 39 -14.97 32.10 -20.37
CA ASN A 39 -15.05 30.95 -21.27
C ASN A 39 -14.25 29.76 -20.70
N PRO A 40 -14.75 29.10 -19.63
CA PRO A 40 -14.01 28.05 -18.93
C PRO A 40 -13.78 26.77 -19.75
N ASP A 41 -14.45 26.62 -20.89
CA ASP A 41 -14.29 25.49 -21.82
C ASP A 41 -13.37 25.80 -23.02
N LYS A 42 -12.79 27.01 -23.06
CA LYS A 42 -11.80 27.37 -24.07
C LYS A 42 -10.42 26.89 -23.62
N PHE A 43 -10.00 25.78 -24.20
CA PHE A 43 -8.69 25.19 -23.96
C PHE A 43 -7.65 25.68 -24.98
N THR A 44 -6.48 26.10 -24.50
CA THR A 44 -5.33 26.51 -25.31
C THR A 44 -4.13 25.63 -25.01
N PHE A 45 -3.24 25.47 -25.99
CA PHE A 45 -2.05 24.65 -25.87
C PHE A 45 -1.11 25.19 -24.79
N ARG A 46 -0.61 24.31 -23.93
CA ARG A 46 0.36 24.61 -22.86
C ARG A 46 1.73 24.01 -23.16
N GLY A 47 1.75 22.79 -23.70
CA GLY A 47 2.97 22.04 -23.90
C GLY A 47 2.72 20.55 -24.14
N ASN A 48 3.81 19.79 -24.20
CA ASN A 48 3.82 18.38 -24.48
C ASN A 48 4.72 17.63 -23.48
N VAL A 49 4.28 16.46 -23.05
CA VAL A 49 5.04 15.54 -22.21
C VAL A 49 5.20 14.22 -22.95
N SER A 50 6.45 13.83 -23.21
CA SER A 50 6.76 12.57 -23.87
C SER A 50 7.36 11.58 -22.88
N ILE A 51 6.84 10.36 -22.85
CA ILE A 51 7.35 9.25 -22.03
C ILE A 51 7.79 8.16 -23.00
N PRO A 52 9.09 8.09 -23.33
CA PRO A 52 9.60 7.18 -24.36
C PRO A 52 9.55 5.70 -23.94
N SER A 53 9.57 5.41 -22.64
CA SER A 53 9.43 4.06 -22.11
C SER A 53 8.65 4.08 -20.81
N LEU A 54 7.55 3.32 -20.78
CA LEU A 54 6.71 3.11 -19.61
C LEU A 54 7.44 2.42 -18.45
N ASN A 55 8.39 1.54 -18.76
CA ASN A 55 9.14 0.76 -17.77
C ASN A 55 10.14 1.62 -16.99
N ILE A 56 10.73 2.62 -17.64
CA ILE A 56 11.69 3.54 -17.00
C ILE A 56 10.94 4.68 -16.28
N GLY A 57 9.78 5.10 -16.80
CA GLY A 57 8.96 6.15 -16.20
C GLY A 57 9.57 7.55 -16.25
N ILE A 58 10.63 7.76 -17.04
CA ILE A 58 11.22 9.09 -17.27
C ILE A 58 10.37 9.83 -18.30
N ALA A 59 10.01 11.07 -17.98
CA ALA A 59 9.24 11.95 -18.84
C ALA A 59 10.07 13.17 -19.27
N ASN A 60 9.97 13.54 -20.54
CA ASN A 60 10.52 14.79 -21.07
C ASN A 60 9.40 15.81 -21.23
N VAL A 61 9.56 16.98 -20.62
CA VAL A 61 8.56 18.04 -20.61
C VAL A 61 9.01 19.18 -21.52
N LEU A 62 8.15 19.60 -22.43
CA LEU A 62 8.34 20.76 -23.30
C LEU A 62 7.13 21.67 -23.15
N GLN A 63 7.32 22.88 -22.65
CA GLN A 63 6.22 23.82 -22.37
C GLN A 63 6.53 25.17 -22.98
N GLU A 64 5.46 25.87 -23.37
CA GLU A 64 5.54 27.23 -23.88
C GLU A 64 5.34 28.23 -22.72
N PRO A 65 6.07 29.36 -22.71
CA PRO A 65 5.85 30.41 -21.73
C PRO A 65 4.48 31.07 -21.93
N LEU A 66 3.89 31.54 -20.84
CA LEU A 66 2.66 32.32 -20.90
C LEU A 66 2.93 33.70 -21.49
N ASN A 67 2.13 34.07 -22.49
CA ASN A 67 2.09 35.44 -22.99
C ASN A 67 1.47 36.38 -21.95
N SER A 68 1.66 37.70 -22.11
CA SER A 68 1.18 38.69 -21.15
C SER A 68 -0.33 38.66 -20.93
N GLU A 69 -1.12 38.36 -21.96
CA GLU A 69 -2.59 38.28 -21.85
C GLU A 69 -3.02 37.10 -20.98
N ASP A 70 -2.39 35.94 -21.17
CA ASP A 70 -2.69 34.72 -20.44
C ASP A 70 -2.22 34.78 -18.98
N ARG A 71 -1.15 35.54 -18.71
CA ARG A 71 -0.72 35.85 -17.32
C ARG A 71 -1.77 36.66 -16.57
N GLU A 72 -2.34 37.68 -17.20
CA GLU A 72 -3.43 38.47 -16.61
C GLU A 72 -4.70 37.64 -16.42
N LYS A 73 -5.03 36.74 -17.35
CA LYS A 73 -6.16 35.82 -17.18
C LYS A 73 -5.96 34.85 -16.00
N LEU A 74 -4.77 34.28 -15.87
CA LEU A 74 -4.45 33.39 -14.74
C LEU A 74 -4.54 34.15 -13.41
N LYS A 75 -4.07 35.39 -13.38
CA LYS A 75 -4.19 36.29 -12.22
C LYS A 75 -5.64 36.61 -11.89
N ASP A 76 -6.48 36.93 -12.88
CA ASP A 76 -7.92 37.15 -12.70
C ASP A 76 -8.61 35.91 -12.10
N LEU A 77 -8.26 34.70 -12.57
CA LEU A 77 -8.75 33.46 -11.98
C LEU A 77 -8.34 33.32 -10.51
N ALA A 78 -7.08 33.64 -10.19
CA ALA A 78 -6.52 33.51 -8.85
C ALA A 78 -7.18 34.49 -7.86
N GLU A 79 -7.32 35.76 -8.23
CA GLU A 79 -7.96 36.81 -7.41
C GLU A 79 -9.43 36.48 -7.10
N HIS A 80 -10.12 35.83 -8.04
CA HIS A 80 -11.53 35.43 -7.89
C HIS A 80 -11.72 34.01 -7.36
N ASN A 81 -10.66 33.39 -6.82
CA ASN A 81 -10.69 32.05 -6.22
C ASN A 81 -11.29 30.97 -7.16
N GLN A 82 -11.06 31.11 -8.46
CA GLN A 82 -11.51 30.20 -9.50
C GLN A 82 -10.54 29.03 -9.67
N PHE A 83 -10.91 28.09 -10.56
CA PHE A 83 -10.12 26.91 -10.85
C PHE A 83 -9.37 27.07 -12.17
N TYR A 84 -8.08 26.71 -12.14
CA TYR A 84 -7.31 26.40 -13.32
C TYR A 84 -7.66 24.99 -13.78
N ARG A 85 -8.07 24.83 -15.04
CA ARG A 85 -8.43 23.52 -15.62
C ARG A 85 -7.35 23.09 -16.59
N LEU A 86 -6.89 21.85 -16.45
CA LEU A 86 -5.90 21.25 -17.33
C LEU A 86 -6.55 20.03 -18.00
N LYS A 87 -6.50 20.03 -19.33
CA LYS A 87 -6.94 18.94 -20.18
C LYS A 87 -5.71 18.29 -20.81
N SER A 88 -5.62 16.97 -20.73
CA SER A 88 -4.47 16.19 -21.19
C SER A 88 -4.94 15.21 -22.25
N TYR A 89 -4.44 15.35 -23.48
CA TYR A 89 -4.72 14.40 -24.57
C TYR A 89 -3.57 13.41 -24.65
N VAL A 90 -3.84 12.17 -24.24
CA VAL A 90 -2.88 11.06 -24.29
C VAL A 90 -2.98 10.39 -25.63
N THR A 91 -1.86 10.28 -26.33
CA THR A 91 -1.71 9.45 -27.53
C THR A 91 -0.83 8.26 -27.18
N PHE A 92 -1.37 7.06 -27.39
CA PHE A 92 -0.69 5.79 -27.16
C PHE A 92 0.08 5.32 -28.40
N SER A 93 0.90 4.29 -28.24
CA SER A 93 1.69 3.68 -29.32
C SER A 93 0.84 3.07 -30.44
N ASP A 94 -0.39 2.66 -30.13
CA ASP A 94 -1.39 2.16 -31.08
C ASP A 94 -2.21 3.27 -31.77
N ALA A 95 -1.81 4.53 -31.57
CA ALA A 95 -2.47 5.74 -32.04
C ALA A 95 -3.88 5.98 -31.46
N THR A 96 -4.29 5.24 -30.43
CA THR A 96 -5.50 5.58 -29.68
C THR A 96 -5.30 6.89 -28.92
N LYS A 97 -6.39 7.64 -28.75
CA LYS A 97 -6.40 8.93 -28.07
C LYS A 97 -7.46 8.96 -26.98
N ILE A 98 -7.05 9.36 -25.78
CA ILE A 98 -7.93 9.51 -24.62
C ILE A 98 -7.62 10.86 -23.95
N ASP A 99 -8.64 11.58 -23.53
CA ASP A 99 -8.50 12.83 -22.80
C ASP A 99 -8.80 12.69 -21.30
N TYR A 100 -8.03 13.41 -20.49
CA TYR A 100 -8.21 13.52 -19.05
C TYR A 100 -8.39 14.98 -18.68
N LEU A 101 -9.23 15.25 -17.67
CA LEU A 101 -9.46 16.59 -17.15
C LEU A 101 -9.14 16.61 -15.66
N THR A 102 -8.30 17.56 -15.27
CA THR A 102 -8.00 17.85 -13.86
C THR A 102 -8.23 19.35 -13.60
N SER A 103 -8.46 19.72 -12.35
CA SER A 103 -8.70 21.10 -11.96
C SER A 103 -8.07 21.38 -10.60
N THR A 104 -7.37 22.50 -10.50
CA THR A 104 -6.74 22.97 -9.26
C THR A 104 -7.12 24.42 -9.00
N LYS A 105 -6.98 24.89 -7.76
CA LYS A 105 -7.20 26.30 -7.46
C LYS A 105 -6.19 27.16 -8.21
N ALA A 106 -6.67 28.13 -8.99
CA ALA A 106 -5.79 29.01 -9.77
C ALA A 106 -4.85 29.80 -8.84
N CYS A 107 -5.34 30.24 -7.68
CA CYS A 107 -4.53 30.93 -6.69
C CYS A 107 -3.40 30.06 -6.12
N ALA A 108 -3.63 28.76 -5.95
CA ALA A 108 -2.59 27.85 -5.45
C ALA A 108 -1.47 27.71 -6.50
N LEU A 109 -1.84 27.58 -7.78
CA LEU A 109 -0.88 27.52 -8.89
C LEU A 109 -0.10 28.83 -9.06
N ALA A 110 -0.77 29.98 -8.93
CA ALA A 110 -0.13 31.29 -8.98
C ALA A 110 0.84 31.49 -7.80
N ASN A 111 0.45 31.15 -6.58
CA ASN A 111 1.30 31.22 -5.38
C ASN A 111 2.53 30.32 -5.48
N ALA A 112 2.40 29.17 -6.15
CA ALA A 112 3.51 28.26 -6.42
C ALA A 112 4.37 28.70 -7.62
N GLN A 113 4.15 29.89 -8.19
CA GLN A 113 4.90 30.41 -9.35
C GLN A 113 4.92 29.41 -10.51
N LEU A 114 3.75 28.87 -10.84
CA LEU A 114 3.57 27.87 -11.91
C LEU A 114 4.33 26.54 -11.70
N ALA A 115 4.80 26.27 -10.47
CA ALA A 115 5.37 24.98 -10.11
C ALA A 115 4.26 23.96 -9.79
N ASP A 116 4.17 22.93 -10.63
CA ASP A 116 3.17 21.88 -10.50
C ASP A 116 3.77 20.48 -10.69
N LEU A 117 3.02 19.49 -10.20
CA LEU A 117 3.38 18.09 -10.24
C LEU A 117 2.26 17.31 -10.94
N LEU A 118 2.58 16.73 -12.09
CA LEU A 118 1.68 15.94 -12.91
C LEU A 118 1.89 14.46 -12.65
N TRP A 119 0.89 13.82 -12.06
CA TRP A 119 0.86 12.38 -11.81
C TRP A 119 0.22 11.67 -12.99
N VAL A 120 0.94 10.74 -13.60
CA VAL A 120 0.44 9.85 -14.65
C VAL A 120 0.35 8.46 -14.04
N SER A 121 -0.88 8.02 -13.76
CA SER A 121 -1.13 6.69 -13.21
C SER A 121 -1.40 5.71 -14.33
N ILE A 122 -0.65 4.61 -14.36
CA ILE A 122 -0.64 3.64 -15.46
C ILE A 122 -0.93 2.25 -14.90
N ASP A 123 -1.74 1.50 -15.62
CA ASP A 123 -2.07 0.12 -15.25
C ASP A 123 -0.94 -0.87 -15.58
N THR A 124 -1.17 -2.15 -15.29
CA THR A 124 -0.22 -3.22 -15.64
C THR A 124 -0.13 -3.51 -17.14
N SER A 125 -1.07 -3.00 -17.96
CA SER A 125 -1.07 -3.16 -19.42
C SER A 125 -0.37 -2.03 -20.16
N GLY A 126 -0.02 -0.94 -19.46
CA GLY A 126 0.54 0.29 -20.05
C GLY A 126 -0.52 1.33 -20.43
N SER A 127 -1.79 1.09 -20.08
CA SER A 127 -2.90 2.03 -20.27
C SER A 127 -2.88 3.09 -19.16
N VAL A 128 -3.08 4.35 -19.53
CA VAL A 128 -3.23 5.44 -18.57
C VAL A 128 -4.60 5.30 -17.90
N LEU A 129 -4.63 5.34 -16.57
CA LEU A 129 -5.86 5.30 -15.76
C LEU A 129 -6.31 6.69 -15.35
N ALA A 130 -5.36 7.56 -15.02
CA ALA A 130 -5.63 8.90 -14.55
C ALA A 130 -4.43 9.83 -14.79
N ILE A 131 -4.72 11.10 -15.04
CA ILE A 131 -3.76 12.20 -15.00
C ILE A 131 -4.24 13.21 -13.98
N THR A 132 -3.43 13.44 -12.95
CA THR A 132 -3.78 14.36 -11.86
C THR A 132 -2.72 15.43 -11.73
N GLN A 133 -3.14 16.69 -11.73
CA GLN A 133 -2.26 17.83 -11.46
C GLN A 133 -2.37 18.19 -9.99
N THR A 134 -1.22 18.33 -9.34
CA THR A 134 -1.10 18.77 -7.95
C THR A 134 -0.17 19.95 -7.87
N VAL A 135 -0.36 20.82 -6.89
CA VAL A 135 0.44 22.03 -6.69
C VAL A 135 0.84 22.08 -5.22
N SER A 136 2.10 22.42 -4.98
CA SER A 136 2.61 22.62 -3.63
C SER A 136 2.17 23.99 -3.11
N GLY A 137 1.22 24.02 -2.18
CA GLY A 137 0.76 25.27 -1.58
C GLY A 137 -0.57 25.11 -0.85
N SER A 138 -0.88 26.05 0.03
CA SER A 138 -2.20 26.12 0.64
C SER A 138 -3.22 26.62 -0.38
N GLY A 139 -4.39 26.00 -0.47
CA GLY A 139 -5.52 26.51 -1.26
C GLY A 139 -6.17 27.77 -0.69
N ASN A 140 -5.53 28.43 0.27
CA ASN A 140 -5.98 29.71 0.81
C ASN A 140 -5.54 30.83 -0.13
N CYS A 141 -6.50 31.56 -0.70
CA CYS A 141 -6.25 32.65 -1.64
C CYS A 141 -6.26 34.03 -0.96
N GLN A 142 -6.17 34.09 0.38
CA GLN A 142 -6.07 35.37 1.11
C GLN A 142 -4.69 36.00 0.84
N ASP A 143 -4.69 37.27 0.46
CA ASP A 143 -3.51 38.08 0.15
C ASP A 143 -2.61 37.54 -0.96
N LEU A 144 -3.18 37.32 -2.16
CA LEU A 144 -2.42 36.99 -3.37
C LEU A 144 -1.46 38.13 -3.73
N GLN A 145 -0.16 37.97 -3.41
CA GLN A 145 0.92 38.89 -3.76
C GLN A 145 1.82 38.25 -4.83
N VAL A 146 1.27 38.06 -6.03
CA VAL A 146 2.01 37.45 -7.15
C VAL A 146 2.12 38.48 -8.27
N SER A 147 3.36 38.74 -8.70
CA SER A 147 3.62 39.63 -9.83
C SER A 147 3.29 38.90 -11.14
N SER A 148 2.87 39.65 -12.17
CA SER A 148 2.57 39.06 -13.47
C SER A 148 3.84 38.54 -14.16
N GLU A 149 5.03 39.00 -13.76
CA GLU A 149 6.34 38.57 -14.24
C GLU A 149 6.72 37.18 -13.73
N ASP A 150 6.35 36.85 -12.49
CA ASP A 150 6.61 35.53 -11.89
C ASP A 150 5.81 34.40 -12.55
N LEU A 151 4.81 34.74 -13.37
CA LEU A 151 3.89 33.82 -14.04
C LEU A 151 4.26 33.58 -15.51
N GLU A 152 5.54 33.69 -15.90
CA GLU A 152 5.95 33.50 -17.30
C GLU A 152 6.19 32.03 -17.67
N ASN A 153 6.96 31.29 -16.88
CA ASN A 153 7.43 29.95 -17.24
C ASN A 153 6.80 28.88 -16.34
N PHE A 154 6.26 27.83 -16.95
CA PHE A 154 5.82 26.65 -16.19
C PHE A 154 7.01 25.83 -15.71
N ASN A 155 6.92 25.34 -14.47
CA ASN A 155 7.86 24.38 -13.91
C ASN A 155 7.13 23.10 -13.52
N THR A 156 6.85 22.25 -14.51
CA THR A 156 6.13 21.00 -14.30
C THR A 156 7.07 19.83 -14.08
N HIS A 157 6.93 19.17 -12.94
CA HIS A 157 7.50 17.85 -12.72
C HIS A 157 6.48 16.78 -13.06
N VAL A 158 6.90 15.71 -13.72
CA VAL A 158 6.02 14.60 -14.10
C VAL A 158 6.46 13.35 -13.34
N ILE A 159 5.52 12.71 -12.66
CA ILE A 159 5.74 11.42 -12.01
C ILE A 159 4.86 10.38 -12.68
N VAL A 160 5.51 9.34 -13.20
CA VAL A 160 4.86 8.17 -13.76
C VAL A 160 4.74 7.13 -12.66
N LYS A 161 3.51 6.83 -12.24
CA LYS A 161 3.24 5.81 -11.22
C LYS A 161 2.60 4.60 -11.88
N GLN A 162 3.36 3.50 -11.90
CA GLN A 162 2.87 2.20 -12.34
C GLN A 162 2.18 1.47 -11.18
N MET A 163 1.23 0.60 -11.50
CA MET A 163 0.64 -0.34 -10.54
C MET A 163 1.71 -1.28 -10.00
N GLU A 164 1.92 -1.27 -8.69
CA GLU A 164 2.83 -2.17 -7.99
C GLU A 164 2.04 -3.34 -7.39
N LEU A 165 2.65 -4.53 -7.39
CA LEU A 165 2.09 -5.69 -6.70
C LEU A 165 2.10 -5.45 -5.19
N ALA A 166 1.03 -5.87 -4.52
CA ALA A 166 0.95 -5.80 -3.07
C ALA A 166 2.11 -6.58 -2.42
N PRO A 167 2.64 -6.10 -1.29
CA PRO A 167 3.66 -6.85 -0.56
C PRO A 167 3.10 -8.19 -0.09
N VAL A 168 3.89 -9.25 -0.25
CA VAL A 168 3.54 -10.59 0.24
C VAL A 168 3.47 -10.53 1.78
N PRO A 169 2.42 -11.07 2.41
CA PRO A 169 2.30 -11.03 3.88
C PRO A 169 3.45 -11.78 4.56
N ASP A 170 3.98 -11.21 5.64
CA ASP A 170 4.98 -11.87 6.47
C ASP A 170 4.33 -13.05 7.23
N THR A 171 4.45 -14.23 6.65
CA THR A 171 3.99 -15.47 7.28
C THR A 171 5.01 -16.03 8.26
N THR A 172 6.24 -15.52 8.30
CA THR A 172 7.32 -16.10 9.13
C THR A 172 7.04 -15.90 10.62
N SER A 173 6.61 -14.70 11.01
CA SER A 173 6.25 -14.39 12.40
C SER A 173 5.01 -15.16 12.86
N PHE A 174 4.04 -15.35 11.96
CA PHE A 174 2.86 -16.19 12.23
C PHE A 174 3.23 -17.66 12.40
N ILE A 175 4.07 -18.21 11.51
CA ILE A 175 4.55 -19.60 11.58
C ILE A 175 5.36 -19.81 12.87
N GLN A 176 6.30 -18.92 13.21
CA GLN A 176 7.06 -19.02 14.46
C GLN A 176 6.17 -18.95 15.69
N LYS A 177 5.13 -18.11 15.67
CA LYS A 177 4.14 -18.06 16.76
C LYS A 177 3.39 -19.39 16.86
N LEU A 178 2.96 -19.93 15.73
CA LEU A 178 2.25 -21.21 15.66
C LEU A 178 3.13 -22.37 16.13
N GLU A 179 4.40 -22.41 15.72
CA GLU A 179 5.40 -23.38 16.15
C GLU A 179 5.68 -23.26 17.64
N ARG A 180 5.86 -22.04 18.16
CA ARG A 180 6.04 -21.81 19.61
C ARG A 180 4.82 -22.23 20.42
N GLU A 181 3.61 -21.94 19.94
CA GLU A 181 2.37 -22.40 20.58
C GLU A 181 2.24 -23.92 20.50
N ARG A 182 2.62 -24.53 19.39
CA ARG A 182 2.65 -25.98 19.21
C ARG A 182 3.65 -26.63 20.15
N GLU A 183 4.88 -26.11 20.23
CA GLU A 183 5.90 -26.56 21.17
C GLU A 183 5.44 -26.39 22.63
N ALA A 184 4.75 -25.29 22.97
CA ALA A 184 4.20 -25.09 24.30
C ALA A 184 3.10 -26.12 24.64
N ARG A 185 2.27 -26.50 23.66
CA ARG A 185 1.27 -27.57 23.81
C ARG A 185 1.92 -28.95 23.91
N GLU A 186 2.94 -29.24 23.11
CA GLU A 186 3.65 -30.52 23.07
C GLU A 186 4.53 -30.74 24.32
N ARG A 187 5.13 -29.68 24.88
CA ARG A 187 5.92 -29.79 26.13
C ARG A 187 5.06 -30.07 27.36
N GLY A 188 3.75 -29.87 27.29
CA GLY A 188 2.81 -30.16 28.38
C GLY A 188 3.04 -29.29 29.63
N GLU A 189 1.98 -29.06 30.39
CA GLU A 189 2.12 -28.60 31.78
C GLU A 189 2.95 -29.66 32.51
N VAL A 190 4.15 -29.31 32.98
CA VAL A 190 4.92 -30.14 33.92
C VAL A 190 4.23 -30.08 35.28
N LYS A 191 3.00 -30.59 35.37
CA LYS A 191 2.36 -30.89 36.64
C LYS A 191 3.22 -31.94 37.30
N ASP A 192 3.70 -31.62 38.50
CA ASP A 192 4.52 -32.49 39.32
C ASP A 192 3.77 -33.81 39.59
N ASN A 193 4.02 -34.82 38.76
CA ASN A 193 3.39 -36.15 38.81
C ASN A 193 4.02 -37.04 39.90
N ARG A 194 4.59 -36.45 40.96
CA ARG A 194 4.97 -37.20 42.15
C ARG A 194 3.70 -37.72 42.82
N GLY A 195 3.44 -39.02 42.65
CA GLY A 195 2.25 -39.68 43.18
C GLY A 195 2.05 -39.39 44.67
N PHE A 196 0.79 -39.32 45.11
CA PHE A 196 0.37 -38.99 46.47
C PHE A 196 1.25 -39.63 47.57
N PHE A 197 1.54 -40.93 47.45
CA PHE A 197 2.41 -41.64 48.40
C PHE A 197 3.83 -41.09 48.48
N ALA A 198 4.44 -40.68 47.35
CA ALA A 198 5.78 -40.10 47.34
C ALA A 198 5.85 -38.76 48.08
N LYS A 199 4.73 -38.03 48.15
CA LYS A 199 4.64 -36.74 48.85
C LYS A 199 4.30 -36.89 50.33
N TYR A 200 3.52 -37.92 50.69
CA TYR A 200 2.93 -38.03 52.03
C TYR A 200 3.39 -39.23 52.86
N TRP A 201 4.26 -40.11 52.37
CA TRP A 201 4.73 -41.29 53.13
C TRP A 201 5.35 -40.92 54.48
N MET A 202 6.08 -39.80 54.56
CA MET A 202 6.68 -39.30 55.80
C MET A 202 5.64 -38.94 56.87
N TYR A 203 4.41 -38.59 56.48
CA TYR A 203 3.32 -38.29 57.40
C TYR A 203 2.45 -39.52 57.71
N ILE A 204 2.30 -40.43 56.74
CA ILE A 204 1.53 -41.66 56.92
C ILE A 204 2.21 -42.60 57.93
N VAL A 205 3.54 -42.71 57.91
CA VAL A 205 4.30 -43.63 58.79
C VAL A 205 4.17 -43.26 60.29
N PRO A 206 4.38 -42.00 60.73
CA PRO A 206 4.22 -41.62 62.14
C PRO A 206 2.79 -41.77 62.65
N ILE A 207 1.78 -41.43 61.83
CA ILE A 207 0.36 -41.56 62.21
C ILE A 207 -0.01 -43.04 62.36
N GLY A 208 0.42 -43.90 61.44
CA GLY A 208 0.20 -45.34 61.53
C GLY A 208 0.82 -45.96 62.79
N LEU A 209 2.01 -45.52 63.19
CA LEU A 209 2.67 -45.99 64.42
C LEU A 209 1.89 -45.59 65.67
N LEU A 210 1.39 -44.35 65.74
CA LEU A 210 0.57 -43.85 66.85
C LEU A 210 -0.75 -44.63 66.98
N VAL A 211 -1.39 -44.94 65.85
CA VAL A 211 -2.63 -45.74 65.82
C VAL A 211 -2.38 -47.17 66.29
N LEU A 212 -1.27 -47.80 65.90
CA LEU A 212 -0.91 -49.15 66.36
C LEU A 212 -0.61 -49.20 67.87
N ILE A 213 0.10 -48.21 68.41
CA ILE A 213 0.38 -48.15 69.86
C ILE A 213 -0.91 -47.87 70.65
N SER A 214 -1.81 -47.04 70.11
CA SER A 214 -3.11 -46.75 70.73
C SER A 214 -4.10 -47.91 70.61
N GLY A 215 -4.01 -48.72 69.55
CA GLY A 215 -4.83 -49.92 69.35
C GLY A 215 -4.32 -51.14 70.12
N ALA A 216 -3.01 -51.24 70.37
CA ALA A 216 -2.38 -52.33 71.12
C ALA A 216 -2.43 -52.16 72.66
N THR A 217 -2.97 -51.05 73.17
CA THR A 217 -3.10 -50.76 74.61
C THR A 217 -4.52 -50.98 75.15
N SER A 218 -5.28 -51.91 74.57
CA SER A 218 -6.43 -52.52 75.25
C SER A 218 -5.91 -53.52 76.31
N PRO A 219 -6.11 -53.30 77.61
CA PRO A 219 -5.65 -54.21 78.65
C PRO A 219 -6.77 -55.17 79.04
N ASP A 220 -6.76 -56.40 78.51
CA ASP A 220 -7.49 -57.51 79.11
C ASP A 220 -6.53 -58.67 79.40
N GLY A 221 -6.01 -58.65 80.63
CA GLY A 221 -5.42 -59.82 81.28
C GLY A 221 -6.54 -60.74 81.79
N GLY A 222 -6.43 -62.05 81.51
CA GLY A 222 -7.49 -63.01 81.79
C GLY A 222 -7.56 -63.54 83.23
N GLN A 223 -8.67 -64.21 83.57
CA GLN A 223 -8.75 -65.33 84.55
C GLN A 223 -10.15 -65.97 84.56
N GLY A 224 -10.20 -67.31 84.63
CA GLY A 224 -11.39 -68.12 85.01
C GLY A 224 -11.65 -69.25 84.00
N GLY A 225 -11.40 -70.54 84.26
CA GLY A 225 -11.36 -71.27 85.53
C GLY A 225 -12.70 -72.01 85.71
N GLY A 226 -12.68 -73.34 85.57
CA GLY A 226 -13.85 -74.16 85.25
C GLY A 226 -14.88 -74.40 86.35
N ARG A 227 -16.10 -74.70 85.88
CA ARG A 227 -16.94 -75.84 86.26
C ARG A 227 -18.06 -75.99 85.22
#